data_AF-A0A9W2XP47-F1
#
_entry.id   AF-A0A9W2XP47-F1
#
_cell.length_a   1.000
_cell.length_b   1.000
_cell.length_c   1.000
_cell.angle_alpha   90.00
_cell.angle_beta   90.00
_cell.angle_gamma   90.00
#
_symmetry.space_group_name_H-M   'P 1'
#
loop_
_entity.id
_entity.type
_entity.pdbx_description
1 polymer ?
#
loop_
_entity_poly.entity_id
_entity_poly.type
_entity_poly.pdbx_seq_one_letter_code
_entity_poly.pdbx_strand_id
1 'polypeptide(L)'
;MLSGAQAEEKYGKELVLIARKAGGQTEISTLRASFEQLKAQIENIGNFHIQLSDLLKEEVKKIETFRERQKEQRKKFESIMDKVHKKKISLFKKYTESKKSYELRCREADEAEQGAEKPTAYKSTDKVRHRARQCRHTANEAEKLYISNVIQLEEVRKDWEETHRSTCERRRVRPFQVFQQLEGDRISMLRCALWDHCNHLSMQCVKDDEFYEEVRTVLERCDIATDNNCFIEAKGTGLKPPEPLGFEGFYHRRTSGDINGRALFAGEDAMRRSYSCSDALHSLNNFDHVEVSQSALTPVGEFAETSDGGYSTLPCLQQPAASASLPANEDTYVVLYQYTAQEDDELSVSRGEVVQVLDRGDDGWWTVERNGISGLVPGNYLGDLQQI
;
A
#
# COMPACT_ATOMS: atom_id res chain seq x y z
N MET A 1 -3.61 -5.40 -0.75
CA MET A 1 -2.86 -5.43 -2.03
C MET A 1 -3.67 -6.08 -3.16
N LEU A 2 -3.80 -7.42 -3.28
CA LEU A 2 -4.46 -8.04 -4.45
C LEU A 2 -5.87 -7.51 -4.75
N SER A 3 -6.75 -7.44 -3.74
CA SER A 3 -8.11 -6.89 -3.91
C SER A 3 -8.12 -5.39 -4.26
N GLY A 4 -7.08 -4.65 -3.85
CA GLY A 4 -6.88 -3.25 -4.27
C GLY A 4 -6.54 -3.17 -5.75
N ALA A 5 -5.59 -3.99 -6.22
CA ALA A 5 -5.28 -4.09 -7.65
C ALA A 5 -6.51 -4.49 -8.49
N GLN A 6 -7.35 -5.41 -8.00
CA GLN A 6 -8.59 -5.79 -8.67
C GLN A 6 -9.63 -4.65 -8.70
N ALA A 7 -9.71 -3.82 -7.67
CA ALA A 7 -10.53 -2.61 -7.67
C ALA A 7 -10.02 -1.59 -8.70
N GLU A 8 -8.70 -1.41 -8.77
CA GLU A 8 -8.02 -0.52 -9.72
C GLU A 8 -8.28 -0.91 -11.18
N GLU A 9 -8.17 -2.22 -11.49
CA GLU A 9 -8.48 -2.76 -12.82
C GLU A 9 -9.94 -2.51 -13.21
N LYS A 10 -10.86 -2.68 -12.25
CA LYS A 10 -12.28 -2.42 -12.49
C LYS A 10 -12.51 -0.92 -12.74
N TYR A 11 -11.93 -0.06 -11.91
CA TYR A 11 -12.06 1.39 -12.04
C TYR A 11 -11.55 1.88 -13.40
N GLY A 12 -10.35 1.49 -13.80
CA GLY A 12 -9.78 1.85 -15.10
C GLY A 12 -10.61 1.35 -16.29
N LYS A 13 -11.16 0.14 -16.22
CA LYS A 13 -12.07 -0.39 -17.26
C LYS A 13 -13.37 0.39 -17.38
N GLU A 14 -13.97 0.79 -16.26
CA GLU A 14 -15.18 1.63 -16.28
C GLU A 14 -14.87 3.03 -16.82
N LEU A 15 -13.73 3.64 -16.50
CA LEU A 15 -13.30 4.93 -17.08
C LEU A 15 -13.16 4.85 -18.61
N VAL A 16 -12.47 3.83 -19.13
CA VAL A 16 -12.37 3.60 -20.60
C VAL A 16 -13.75 3.41 -21.23
N LEU A 17 -14.67 2.72 -20.55
CA LEU A 17 -16.04 2.54 -21.03
C LEU A 17 -16.85 3.85 -21.03
N ILE A 18 -16.65 4.71 -20.02
CA ILE A 18 -17.27 6.03 -19.90
C ILE A 18 -16.76 6.95 -21.01
N ALA A 19 -15.43 7.04 -21.23
CA ALA A 19 -14.82 7.85 -22.29
C ALA A 19 -15.41 7.55 -23.68
N ARG A 20 -15.54 6.25 -24.01
CA ARG A 20 -16.09 5.79 -25.29
C ARG A 20 -17.59 6.07 -25.46
N LYS A 21 -18.35 6.13 -24.36
CA LYS A 21 -19.79 6.44 -24.34
C LYS A 21 -20.10 7.93 -24.16
N ALA A 22 -19.12 8.75 -23.79
CA ALA A 22 -19.31 10.16 -23.52
C ALA A 22 -19.79 10.92 -24.76
N GLY A 23 -20.59 11.97 -24.52
CA GLY A 23 -21.22 12.80 -25.54
C GLY A 23 -20.25 13.69 -26.34
N GLY A 24 -20.68 14.92 -26.64
CA GLY A 24 -19.89 15.89 -27.39
C GLY A 24 -19.91 15.74 -28.92
N GLN A 25 -20.59 14.71 -29.45
CA GLN A 25 -20.68 14.44 -30.90
C GLN A 25 -21.41 15.53 -31.70
N THR A 26 -22.20 16.36 -31.01
CA THR A 26 -22.96 17.49 -31.57
C THR A 26 -22.21 18.81 -31.55
N GLU A 27 -21.14 18.90 -30.75
CA GLU A 27 -20.35 20.12 -30.61
C GLU A 27 -19.55 20.40 -31.88
N ILE A 28 -19.16 21.66 -32.05
CA ILE A 28 -18.42 22.15 -33.20
C ILE A 28 -17.14 22.86 -32.77
N SER A 29 -16.24 23.11 -33.73
CA SER A 29 -15.12 24.05 -33.59
C SER A 29 -14.25 23.79 -32.33
N THR A 30 -13.94 24.82 -31.54
CA THR A 30 -12.94 24.77 -30.46
C THR A 30 -13.49 24.11 -29.19
N LEU A 31 -14.80 24.23 -28.92
CA LEU A 31 -15.46 23.50 -27.85
C LEU A 31 -15.45 21.98 -28.13
N ARG A 32 -15.68 21.57 -29.38
CA ARG A 32 -15.56 20.16 -29.78
C ARG A 32 -14.16 19.61 -29.52
N ALA A 33 -13.12 20.34 -29.91
CA ALA A 33 -11.74 19.91 -29.68
C ALA A 33 -11.44 19.72 -28.18
N SER A 34 -11.98 20.60 -27.33
CA SER A 34 -11.89 20.49 -25.87
C SER A 34 -12.62 19.25 -25.32
N PHE A 35 -13.81 18.93 -25.84
CA PHE A 35 -14.55 17.71 -25.49
C PHE A 35 -13.85 16.43 -25.98
N GLU A 36 -13.28 16.43 -27.18
CA GLU A 36 -12.51 15.30 -27.71
C GLU A 36 -11.24 15.07 -26.90
N GLN A 37 -10.53 16.12 -26.49
CA GLN A 37 -9.37 16.03 -25.59
C GLN A 37 -9.75 15.45 -24.22
N LEU A 38 -10.83 15.95 -23.58
CA LEU A 38 -11.30 15.41 -22.30
C LEU A 38 -11.60 13.91 -22.40
N LYS A 39 -12.25 13.47 -23.48
CA LYS A 39 -12.55 12.05 -23.71
C LYS A 39 -11.30 11.21 -23.90
N ALA A 40 -10.33 11.70 -24.68
CA ALA A 40 -9.04 11.02 -24.87
C ALA A 40 -8.30 10.86 -23.53
N GLN A 41 -8.27 11.90 -22.70
CA GLN A 41 -7.57 11.85 -21.41
C GLN A 41 -8.27 10.96 -20.38
N ILE A 42 -9.61 10.90 -20.34
CA ILE A 42 -10.31 9.92 -19.49
C ILE A 42 -10.01 8.47 -19.93
N GLU A 43 -9.87 8.22 -21.24
CA GLU A 43 -9.42 6.91 -21.73
C GLU A 43 -7.94 6.63 -21.37
N ASN A 44 -7.06 7.63 -21.43
CA ASN A 44 -5.66 7.49 -21.00
C ASN A 44 -5.53 7.18 -19.50
N ILE A 45 -6.20 7.97 -18.64
CA ILE A 45 -6.29 7.76 -17.19
C ILE A 45 -6.78 6.33 -16.90
N GLY A 46 -7.89 5.92 -17.52
CA GLY A 46 -8.45 4.57 -17.35
C GLY A 46 -7.48 3.46 -17.76
N ASN A 47 -6.74 3.63 -18.86
CA ASN A 47 -5.69 2.69 -19.27
C ASN A 47 -4.48 2.70 -18.31
N PHE A 48 -4.17 3.83 -17.66
CA PHE A 48 -3.07 3.94 -16.71
C PHE A 48 -3.41 3.23 -15.37
N HIS A 49 -4.64 3.37 -14.85
CA HIS A 49 -5.12 2.57 -13.71
C HIS A 49 -5.10 1.05 -13.99
N ILE A 50 -5.37 0.62 -15.23
CA ILE A 50 -5.24 -0.80 -15.62
C ILE A 50 -3.76 -1.24 -15.56
N GLN A 51 -2.82 -0.43 -16.07
CA GLN A 51 -1.38 -0.72 -15.98
C GLN A 51 -0.89 -0.76 -14.53
N LEU A 52 -1.33 0.19 -13.70
CA LEU A 52 -1.08 0.21 -12.26
C LEU A 52 -1.56 -1.09 -11.61
N SER A 53 -2.78 -1.56 -11.90
CA SER A 53 -3.28 -2.83 -11.41
C SER A 53 -2.32 -4.00 -11.71
N ASP A 54 -1.80 -4.07 -12.93
CA ASP A 54 -0.90 -5.15 -13.33
C ASP A 54 0.47 -5.07 -12.65
N LEU A 55 1.02 -3.86 -12.44
CA LEU A 55 2.20 -3.66 -11.59
C LEU A 55 1.94 -4.14 -10.15
N LEU A 56 0.80 -3.77 -9.57
CA LEU A 56 0.42 -4.15 -8.21
C LEU A 56 0.20 -5.67 -8.06
N LYS A 57 -0.28 -6.36 -9.10
CA LYS A 57 -0.37 -7.83 -9.13
C LYS A 57 1.01 -8.49 -9.16
N GLU A 58 1.95 -7.96 -9.93
CA GLU A 58 3.32 -8.50 -9.96
C GLU A 58 4.06 -8.28 -8.63
N GLU A 59 3.82 -7.18 -7.91
CA GLU A 59 4.33 -7.02 -6.52
C GLU A 59 3.75 -8.07 -5.56
N VAL A 60 2.44 -8.34 -5.63
CA VAL A 60 1.82 -9.42 -4.83
C VAL A 60 2.49 -10.77 -5.13
N LYS A 61 2.70 -11.09 -6.41
CA LYS A 61 3.33 -12.33 -6.88
C LYS A 61 4.79 -12.47 -6.43
N LYS A 62 5.55 -11.38 -6.31
CA LYS A 62 6.88 -11.37 -5.66
C LYS A 62 6.79 -11.74 -4.18
N ILE A 63 5.81 -11.19 -3.45
CA ILE A 63 5.57 -11.55 -2.03
C ILE A 63 5.20 -13.03 -1.90
N GLU A 64 4.35 -13.57 -2.79
CA GLU A 64 3.94 -14.97 -2.77
C GLU A 64 5.09 -15.95 -3.06
N THR A 65 5.89 -15.66 -4.09
CA THR A 65 7.08 -16.47 -4.40
C THR A 65 8.13 -16.43 -3.28
N PHE A 66 8.31 -15.28 -2.62
CA PHE A 66 9.10 -15.19 -1.39
C PHE A 66 8.52 -16.03 -0.24
N ARG A 67 7.19 -15.98 -0.02
CA ARG A 67 6.49 -16.75 1.01
C ARG A 67 6.68 -18.26 0.84
N GLU A 68 6.53 -18.80 -0.36
CA GLU A 68 6.72 -20.24 -0.60
C GLU A 68 8.19 -20.65 -0.46
N ARG A 69 9.16 -19.82 -0.89
CA ARG A 69 10.59 -20.06 -0.65
C ARG A 69 10.92 -20.14 0.84
N GLN A 70 10.42 -19.19 1.63
CA GLN A 70 10.56 -19.14 3.09
C GLN A 70 9.97 -20.39 3.78
N LYS A 71 8.79 -20.83 3.33
CA LYS A 71 8.10 -22.03 3.82
C LYS A 71 8.90 -23.31 3.53
N GLU A 72 9.44 -23.47 2.33
CA GLU A 72 10.26 -24.66 1.99
C GLU A 72 11.59 -24.66 2.75
N GLN A 73 12.22 -23.50 2.98
CA GLN A 73 13.39 -23.40 3.85
C GLN A 73 13.09 -23.84 5.29
N ARG A 74 11.99 -23.36 5.91
CA ARG A 74 11.57 -23.79 7.26
C ARG A 74 11.32 -25.30 7.34
N LYS A 75 10.52 -25.83 6.42
CA LYS A 75 10.19 -27.26 6.31
C LYS A 75 11.44 -28.16 6.19
N LYS A 76 12.48 -27.70 5.49
CA LYS A 76 13.76 -28.41 5.39
C LYS A 76 14.45 -28.54 6.77
N PHE A 77 14.52 -27.46 7.55
CA PHE A 77 15.10 -27.48 8.90
C PHE A 77 14.27 -28.32 9.87
N GLU A 78 12.94 -28.19 9.84
CA GLU A 78 12.00 -29.00 10.63
C GLU A 78 12.21 -30.51 10.35
N SER A 79 12.31 -30.91 9.08
CA SER A 79 12.54 -32.32 8.70
C SER A 79 13.89 -32.86 9.17
N ILE A 80 14.94 -32.03 9.20
CA ILE A 80 16.25 -32.43 9.72
C ILE A 80 16.17 -32.60 11.25
N MET A 81 15.61 -31.62 11.95
CA MET A 81 15.48 -31.65 13.41
C MET A 81 14.62 -32.82 13.89
N ASP A 82 13.50 -33.10 13.24
CA ASP A 82 12.62 -34.24 13.55
C ASP A 82 13.35 -35.60 13.42
N LYS A 83 14.16 -35.79 12.37
CA LYS A 83 14.96 -37.02 12.17
C LYS A 83 15.96 -37.23 13.30
N VAL A 84 16.73 -36.20 13.65
CA VAL A 84 17.75 -36.31 14.71
C VAL A 84 17.09 -36.48 16.09
N HIS A 85 15.96 -35.80 16.34
CA HIS A 85 15.17 -35.95 17.56
C HIS A 85 14.59 -37.37 17.71
N LYS A 86 14.02 -37.96 16.65
CA LYS A 86 13.56 -39.36 16.63
C LYS A 86 14.70 -40.36 16.88
N LYS A 87 15.89 -40.13 16.30
CA LYS A 87 17.10 -40.94 16.55
C LYS A 87 17.51 -40.89 18.03
N LYS A 88 17.53 -39.68 18.63
CA LYS A 88 17.81 -39.44 20.05
C LYS A 88 16.83 -40.19 20.97
N ILE A 89 15.52 -40.09 20.72
CA ILE A 89 14.48 -40.80 21.49
C ILE A 89 14.68 -42.32 21.40
N SER A 90 14.92 -42.85 20.18
CA SER A 90 15.10 -44.28 19.95
C SER A 90 16.31 -44.85 20.73
N LEU A 91 17.45 -44.15 20.69
CA LEU A 91 18.64 -44.55 21.44
C LEU A 91 18.48 -44.38 22.95
N PHE A 92 17.78 -43.34 23.41
CA PHE A 92 17.48 -43.14 24.84
C PHE A 92 16.64 -44.30 25.41
N LYS A 93 15.70 -44.84 24.63
CA LYS A 93 14.95 -46.04 24.99
C LYS A 93 15.87 -47.27 25.13
N LYS A 94 16.75 -47.53 24.15
CA LYS A 94 17.72 -48.65 24.20
C LYS A 94 18.70 -48.52 25.37
N TYR A 95 19.20 -47.32 25.63
CA TYR A 95 20.02 -47.01 26.82
C TYR A 95 19.27 -47.35 28.10
N THR A 96 18.01 -46.92 28.23
CA THR A 96 17.18 -47.18 29.42
C THR A 96 16.92 -48.67 29.63
N GLU A 97 16.66 -49.42 28.56
CA GLU A 97 16.43 -50.87 28.61
C GLU A 97 17.71 -51.65 28.96
N SER A 98 18.83 -51.32 28.31
CA SER A 98 20.13 -51.96 28.59
C SER A 98 20.66 -51.65 30.00
N LYS A 99 20.45 -50.42 30.51
CA LYS A 99 20.76 -50.06 31.90
C LYS A 99 20.03 -50.97 32.88
N LYS A 100 18.69 -51.08 32.76
CA LYS A 100 17.85 -51.94 33.60
C LYS A 100 18.27 -53.41 33.52
N SER A 101 18.64 -53.89 32.32
CA SER A 101 19.10 -55.27 32.14
C SER A 101 20.46 -55.54 32.75
N TYR A 102 21.38 -54.57 32.73
CA TYR A 102 22.68 -54.67 33.40
C TYR A 102 22.49 -54.67 34.93
N GLU A 103 21.75 -53.71 35.47
CA GLU A 103 21.43 -53.62 36.91
C GLU A 103 20.77 -54.91 37.45
N LEU A 104 19.88 -55.55 36.67
CA LEU A 104 19.28 -56.83 37.03
C LEU A 104 20.31 -57.97 37.05
N ARG A 105 21.14 -58.10 35.99
CA ARG A 105 22.11 -59.20 35.90
C ARG A 105 23.27 -59.08 36.88
N CYS A 106 23.68 -57.87 37.26
CA CYS A 106 24.59 -57.68 38.38
C CYS A 106 24.02 -58.27 39.67
N ARG A 107 22.76 -57.94 40.00
CA ARG A 107 22.07 -58.49 41.18
C ARG A 107 21.96 -60.02 41.14
N GLU A 108 21.61 -60.61 39.99
CA GLU A 108 21.56 -62.07 39.81
C GLU A 108 22.95 -62.72 39.97
N ALA A 109 24.03 -62.04 39.56
CA ALA A 109 25.39 -62.52 39.76
C ALA A 109 25.82 -62.44 41.24
N ASP A 110 25.54 -61.32 41.91
CA ASP A 110 25.83 -61.13 43.34
C ASP A 110 25.08 -62.16 44.20
N GLU A 111 23.80 -62.41 43.92
CA GLU A 111 22.98 -63.44 44.58
C GLU A 111 23.53 -64.85 44.33
N ALA A 112 23.98 -65.15 43.11
CA ALA A 112 24.56 -66.45 42.77
C ALA A 112 25.94 -66.68 43.43
N GLU A 113 26.71 -65.62 43.64
CA GLU A 113 28.02 -65.65 44.30
C GLU A 113 27.87 -65.81 45.82
N GLN A 114 27.01 -65.02 46.47
CA GLN A 114 26.62 -65.22 47.88
C GLN A 114 25.99 -66.61 48.13
N GLY A 115 25.27 -67.14 47.14
CA GLY A 115 24.72 -68.49 47.16
C GLY A 115 25.78 -69.61 47.01
N ALA A 116 26.96 -69.29 46.47
CA ALA A 116 28.10 -70.21 46.33
C ALA A 116 29.01 -70.22 47.57
N GLU A 117 29.04 -69.14 48.35
CA GLU A 117 29.83 -69.02 49.58
C GLU A 117 29.17 -69.69 50.80
N LYS A 118 27.84 -69.83 50.82
CA LYS A 118 27.10 -70.47 51.92
C LYS A 118 27.27 -71.99 51.90
N PRO A 119 27.90 -72.62 52.93
CA PRO A 119 28.12 -74.06 52.95
C PRO A 119 26.81 -74.82 53.18
N THR A 120 26.26 -75.43 52.13
CA THR A 120 25.08 -76.30 52.22
C THR A 120 25.46 -77.76 51.92
N ALA A 121 25.29 -78.64 52.92
CA ALA A 121 25.89 -79.98 52.96
C ALA A 121 25.36 -81.01 51.92
N TYR A 122 24.48 -80.61 51.00
CA TYR A 122 23.79 -81.52 50.07
C TYR A 122 23.74 -81.04 48.61
N LYS A 123 24.51 -80.01 48.23
CA LYS A 123 24.60 -79.54 46.83
C LYS A 123 26.01 -79.67 46.29
N SER A 124 26.14 -80.19 45.07
CA SER A 124 27.39 -80.27 44.32
C SER A 124 27.97 -78.86 44.14
N THR A 125 29.06 -78.58 44.86
CA THR A 125 29.72 -77.27 44.96
C THR A 125 30.14 -76.73 43.60
N ASP A 126 30.62 -77.59 42.71
CA ASP A 126 31.06 -77.20 41.36
C ASP A 126 29.90 -76.76 40.46
N LYS A 127 28.69 -77.34 40.61
CA LYS A 127 27.49 -76.86 39.88
C LYS A 127 27.09 -75.44 40.32
N VAL A 128 27.23 -75.13 41.61
CA VAL A 128 26.91 -73.80 42.15
C VAL A 128 27.95 -72.76 41.69
N ARG A 129 29.25 -73.09 41.76
CA ARG A 129 30.33 -72.24 41.21
C ARG A 129 30.20 -72.02 39.69
N HIS A 130 29.83 -73.05 38.93
CA HIS A 130 29.61 -72.93 37.49
C HIS A 130 28.48 -71.95 37.19
N ARG A 131 27.36 -72.03 37.92
CA ARG A 131 26.24 -71.08 37.81
C ARG A 131 26.66 -69.64 38.15
N ALA A 132 27.42 -69.42 39.23
CA ALA A 132 27.93 -68.09 39.59
C ALA A 132 28.82 -67.50 38.47
N ARG A 133 29.73 -68.30 37.90
CA ARG A 133 30.55 -67.90 36.73
C ARG A 133 29.70 -67.58 35.50
N GLN A 134 28.63 -68.33 35.25
CA GLN A 134 27.70 -68.08 34.15
C GLN A 134 26.93 -66.75 34.34
N CYS A 135 26.40 -66.49 35.53
CA CYS A 135 25.74 -65.22 35.86
C CYS A 135 26.70 -64.02 35.74
N ARG A 136 27.94 -64.15 36.22
CA ARG A 136 28.96 -63.09 36.03
C ARG A 136 29.29 -62.87 34.55
N HIS A 137 29.36 -63.93 33.73
CA HIS A 137 29.55 -63.77 32.29
C HIS A 137 28.36 -63.06 31.61
N THR A 138 27.11 -63.41 31.94
CA THR A 138 25.94 -62.74 31.36
C THR A 138 25.77 -61.30 31.83
N ALA A 139 26.27 -60.95 33.02
CA ALA A 139 26.40 -59.57 33.48
C ALA A 139 27.44 -58.79 32.65
N ASN A 140 28.64 -59.34 32.44
CA ASN A 140 29.68 -58.72 31.61
C ASN A 140 29.23 -58.48 30.16
N GLU A 141 28.47 -59.38 29.55
CA GLU A 141 27.91 -59.13 28.20
C GLU A 141 26.81 -58.06 28.21
N ALA A 142 26.03 -57.93 29.30
CA ALA A 142 25.09 -56.82 29.46
C ALA A 142 25.81 -55.48 29.68
N GLU A 143 26.95 -55.48 30.37
CA GLU A 143 27.81 -54.31 30.58
C GLU A 143 28.34 -53.76 29.25
N LYS A 144 28.92 -54.62 28.40
CA LYS A 144 29.39 -54.23 27.06
C LYS A 144 28.27 -53.60 26.22
N LEU A 145 27.07 -54.18 26.26
CA LEU A 145 25.90 -53.65 25.56
C LEU A 145 25.46 -52.29 26.13
N TYR A 146 25.46 -52.14 27.45
CA TYR A 146 25.12 -50.88 28.11
C TYR A 146 26.14 -49.77 27.76
N ILE A 147 27.45 -50.04 27.87
CA ILE A 147 28.52 -49.11 27.49
C ILE A 147 28.39 -48.71 26.01
N SER A 148 28.14 -49.66 25.10
CA SER A 148 27.93 -49.38 23.68
C SER A 148 26.73 -48.45 23.44
N ASN A 149 25.61 -48.66 24.13
CA ASN A 149 24.44 -47.79 24.04
C ASN A 149 24.68 -46.40 24.65
N VAL A 150 25.49 -46.29 25.72
CA VAL A 150 25.91 -45.00 26.29
C VAL A 150 26.71 -44.18 25.27
N ILE A 151 27.69 -44.81 24.62
CA ILE A 151 28.54 -44.14 23.62
C ILE A 151 27.70 -43.66 22.42
N GLN A 152 26.82 -44.52 21.88
CA GLN A 152 25.93 -44.16 20.76
C GLN A 152 24.93 -43.05 21.13
N LEU A 153 24.40 -43.06 22.36
CA LEU A 153 23.49 -42.00 22.83
C LEU A 153 24.22 -40.66 22.98
N GLU A 154 25.46 -40.67 23.47
CA GLU A 154 26.29 -39.47 23.61
C GLU A 154 26.70 -38.89 22.25
N GLU A 155 27.02 -39.74 21.27
CA GLU A 155 27.26 -39.34 19.88
C GLU A 155 26.03 -38.66 19.29
N VAL A 156 24.84 -39.24 19.45
CA VAL A 156 23.59 -38.65 18.94
C VAL A 156 23.11 -37.44 19.75
N ARG A 157 23.49 -37.31 21.02
CA ARG A 157 23.31 -36.07 21.79
C ARG A 157 24.13 -34.95 21.17
N LYS A 158 25.40 -35.21 20.84
CA LYS A 158 26.28 -34.23 20.15
C LYS A 158 25.79 -33.88 18.75
N ASP A 159 25.38 -34.87 17.95
CA ASP A 159 24.75 -34.69 16.63
C ASP A 159 23.48 -33.81 16.72
N TRP A 160 22.62 -34.05 17.72
CA TRP A 160 21.46 -33.21 17.99
C TRP A 160 21.84 -31.80 18.44
N GLU A 161 22.83 -31.65 19.32
CA GLU A 161 23.31 -30.34 19.77
C GLU A 161 24.00 -29.55 18.65
N GLU A 162 24.77 -30.19 17.78
CA GLU A 162 25.39 -29.55 16.62
C GLU A 162 24.38 -29.23 15.53
N THR A 163 23.38 -30.09 15.28
CA THR A 163 22.28 -29.81 14.34
C THR A 163 21.40 -28.68 14.85
N HIS A 164 20.99 -28.71 16.12
CA HIS A 164 20.25 -27.63 16.76
C HIS A 164 21.07 -26.33 16.77
N ARG A 165 22.36 -26.41 17.10
CA ARG A 165 23.26 -25.26 17.09
C ARG A 165 23.39 -24.70 15.68
N SER A 166 23.80 -25.47 14.67
CA SER A 166 23.93 -24.99 13.29
C SER A 166 22.63 -24.45 12.67
N THR A 167 21.46 -24.91 13.15
CA THR A 167 20.14 -24.38 12.76
C THR A 167 19.80 -23.08 13.50
N CYS A 168 20.33 -22.83 14.70
CA CYS A 168 19.94 -21.68 15.54
C CYS A 168 21.07 -20.65 15.78
N GLU A 169 22.34 -21.00 15.58
CA GLU A 169 23.53 -20.32 16.12
C GLU A 169 24.80 -20.66 15.32
N ARG A 170 25.61 -19.66 14.93
CA ARG A 170 27.01 -19.92 14.53
C ARG A 170 27.99 -19.02 15.29
N ARG A 171 28.61 -19.61 16.31
CA ARG A 171 29.75 -19.10 17.11
C ARG A 171 29.53 -17.74 17.80
N ARG A 172 29.16 -17.85 19.09
CA ARG A 172 29.18 -16.80 20.13
C ARG A 172 28.26 -15.61 19.83
N VAL A 173 27.31 -15.42 20.74
CA VAL A 173 26.32 -14.31 20.80
C VAL A 173 25.04 -14.56 19.95
N ARG A 174 24.06 -15.16 20.63
CA ARG A 174 22.61 -15.32 20.35
C ARG A 174 22.16 -16.55 19.52
N PRO A 175 21.22 -17.38 20.04
CA PRO A 175 20.65 -18.55 19.36
C PRO A 175 19.49 -18.18 18.41
N PHE A 176 19.59 -17.02 17.79
CA PHE A 176 18.50 -16.33 17.11
C PHE A 176 19.04 -15.80 15.79
N GLN A 177 19.51 -16.65 14.88
CA GLN A 177 20.17 -16.16 13.65
C GLN A 177 19.61 -16.71 12.33
N VAL A 178 19.26 -18.00 12.18
CA VAL A 178 18.57 -18.45 10.95
C VAL A 178 17.15 -17.93 10.93
N PHE A 179 16.37 -18.17 11.99
CA PHE A 179 15.00 -17.63 12.07
C PHE A 179 14.98 -16.09 12.14
N GLN A 180 15.98 -15.45 12.76
CA GLN A 180 16.11 -13.99 12.71
C GLN A 180 16.46 -13.49 11.31
N GLN A 181 17.32 -14.17 10.55
CA GLN A 181 17.62 -13.79 9.17
C GLN A 181 16.38 -13.96 8.30
N LEU A 182 15.67 -15.09 8.42
CA LEU A 182 14.41 -15.32 7.71
C LEU A 182 13.36 -14.24 8.04
N GLU A 183 13.33 -13.78 9.30
CA GLU A 183 12.43 -12.71 9.76
C GLU A 183 12.89 -11.31 9.33
N GLY A 184 14.20 -11.03 9.33
CA GLY A 184 14.78 -9.80 8.81
C GLY A 184 14.59 -9.68 7.29
N ASP A 185 14.76 -10.78 6.56
CA ASP A 185 14.43 -10.90 5.13
C ASP A 185 12.94 -10.63 4.90
N ARG A 186 12.05 -11.19 5.75
CA ARG A 186 10.59 -10.97 5.69
C ARG A 186 10.24 -9.50 5.91
N ILE A 187 10.77 -8.88 6.96
CA ILE A 187 10.56 -7.47 7.28
C ILE A 187 11.09 -6.58 6.15
N SER A 188 12.30 -6.83 5.65
CA SER A 188 12.89 -6.05 4.57
C SER A 188 12.09 -6.18 3.27
N MET A 189 11.70 -7.40 2.88
CA MET A 189 10.89 -7.66 1.68
C MET A 189 9.54 -6.95 1.76
N LEU A 190 8.82 -7.09 2.88
CA LEU A 190 7.50 -6.46 3.05
C LEU A 190 7.60 -4.94 3.13
N ARG A 191 8.64 -4.39 3.76
CA ARG A 191 8.90 -2.94 3.79
C ARG A 191 9.15 -2.40 2.38
N CYS A 192 9.99 -3.06 1.57
CA CYS A 192 10.22 -2.65 0.19
C CYS A 192 8.93 -2.74 -0.64
N ALA A 193 8.19 -3.84 -0.56
CA ALA A 193 6.94 -4.00 -1.31
C ALA A 193 5.84 -2.99 -0.88
N LEU A 194 5.78 -2.60 0.40
CA LEU A 194 4.91 -1.52 0.86
C LEU A 194 5.36 -0.15 0.34
N TRP A 195 6.66 0.12 0.36
CA TRP A 195 7.25 1.35 -0.16
C TRP A 195 6.97 1.51 -1.66
N ASP A 196 7.22 0.46 -2.44
CA ASP A 196 6.98 0.45 -3.89
C ASP A 196 5.47 0.56 -4.19
N HIS A 197 4.60 -0.10 -3.42
CA HIS A 197 3.15 0.07 -3.51
C HIS A 197 2.71 1.53 -3.32
N CYS A 198 3.24 2.23 -2.31
CA CYS A 198 2.99 3.65 -2.11
C CYS A 198 3.52 4.49 -3.27
N ASN A 199 4.73 4.24 -3.77
CA ASN A 199 5.31 4.98 -4.90
C ASN A 199 4.49 4.82 -6.18
N HIS A 200 3.97 3.62 -6.46
CA HIS A 200 3.10 3.37 -7.60
C HIS A 200 1.79 4.16 -7.52
N LEU A 201 1.16 4.22 -6.34
CA LEU A 201 -0.04 5.03 -6.10
C LEU A 201 0.26 6.54 -6.21
N SER A 202 1.37 7.03 -5.66
CA SER A 202 1.77 8.44 -5.80
C SER A 202 2.07 8.82 -7.25
N MET A 203 2.68 7.92 -8.03
CA MET A 203 2.93 8.14 -9.46
C MET A 203 1.63 8.22 -10.27
N GLN A 204 0.61 7.44 -9.91
CA GLN A 204 -0.73 7.55 -10.51
C GLN A 204 -1.32 8.93 -10.30
N CYS A 205 -1.31 9.45 -9.07
CA CYS A 205 -1.85 10.79 -8.78
C CYS A 205 -1.16 11.90 -9.58
N VAL A 206 0.17 11.83 -9.76
CA VAL A 206 0.92 12.79 -10.61
C VAL A 206 0.52 12.67 -12.07
N LYS A 207 0.32 11.45 -12.58
CA LYS A 207 -0.07 11.22 -13.98
C LYS A 207 -1.50 11.65 -14.27
N ASP A 208 -2.41 11.44 -13.34
CA ASP A 208 -3.79 11.91 -13.45
C ASP A 208 -3.84 13.45 -13.52
N ASP A 209 -3.04 14.15 -12.70
CA ASP A 209 -2.90 15.61 -12.74
C ASP A 209 -2.33 16.12 -14.08
N GLU A 210 -1.24 15.50 -14.58
CA GLU A 210 -0.69 15.78 -15.91
C GLU A 210 -1.75 15.63 -17.02
N PHE A 211 -2.53 14.54 -17.00
CA PHE A 211 -3.59 14.31 -18.00
C PHE A 211 -4.71 15.36 -17.91
N TYR A 212 -5.08 15.84 -16.72
CA TYR A 212 -6.05 16.92 -16.57
C TYR A 212 -5.48 18.30 -16.95
N GLU A 213 -4.18 18.55 -16.78
CA GLU A 213 -3.49 19.74 -17.28
C GLU A 213 -3.51 19.82 -18.81
N GLU A 214 -3.32 18.68 -19.51
CA GLU A 214 -3.48 18.62 -20.96
C GLU A 214 -4.90 18.98 -21.44
N VAL A 215 -5.95 18.62 -20.67
CA VAL A 215 -7.32 19.05 -20.98
C VAL A 215 -7.49 20.56 -20.78
N ARG A 216 -6.99 21.10 -19.66
CA ARG A 216 -7.10 22.54 -19.33
C ARG A 216 -6.39 23.40 -20.38
N THR A 217 -5.19 22.99 -20.81
CA THR A 217 -4.41 23.65 -21.89
C THR A 217 -5.15 23.74 -23.23
N VAL A 218 -6.02 22.76 -23.55
CA VAL A 218 -6.86 22.82 -24.77
C VAL A 218 -8.10 23.68 -24.53
N LEU A 219 -8.72 23.57 -23.35
CA LEU A 219 -9.91 24.35 -22.98
C LEU A 219 -9.65 25.87 -22.95
N GLU A 220 -8.44 26.30 -22.55
CA GLU A 220 -7.99 27.69 -22.63
C GLU A 220 -7.99 28.28 -24.05
N ARG A 221 -8.01 27.42 -25.08
CA ARG A 221 -8.08 27.80 -26.50
C ARG A 221 -9.51 27.79 -27.05
N CYS A 222 -10.51 27.54 -26.21
CA CYS A 222 -11.92 27.59 -26.59
C CYS A 222 -12.32 29.05 -26.82
N ASP A 223 -12.69 29.40 -28.06
CA ASP A 223 -13.09 30.75 -28.43
C ASP A 223 -14.56 30.80 -28.88
N ILE A 224 -15.36 31.54 -28.11
CA ILE A 224 -16.78 31.75 -28.34
C ILE A 224 -17.02 32.48 -29.68
N ALA A 225 -16.13 33.38 -30.11
CA ALA A 225 -16.30 34.11 -31.37
C ALA A 225 -16.13 33.18 -32.58
N THR A 226 -15.05 32.40 -32.60
CA THR A 226 -14.79 31.37 -33.62
C THR A 226 -15.92 30.34 -33.67
N ASP A 227 -16.38 29.83 -32.53
CA ASP A 227 -17.43 28.80 -32.48
C ASP A 227 -18.80 29.35 -32.96
N ASN A 228 -19.15 30.60 -32.60
CA ASN A 228 -20.34 31.27 -33.13
C ASN A 228 -20.26 31.50 -34.64
N ASN A 229 -19.11 31.91 -35.16
CA ASN A 229 -18.92 32.09 -36.60
C ASN A 229 -19.06 30.76 -37.34
N CYS A 230 -18.42 29.69 -36.86
CA CYS A 230 -18.60 28.34 -37.41
C CYS A 230 -20.05 27.85 -37.33
N PHE A 231 -20.81 28.20 -36.28
CA PHE A 231 -22.24 27.88 -36.19
C PHE A 231 -23.04 28.59 -37.28
N ILE A 232 -22.84 29.91 -37.44
CA ILE A 232 -23.55 30.73 -38.43
C ILE A 232 -23.24 30.25 -39.85
N GLU A 233 -21.98 29.94 -40.16
CA GLU A 233 -21.57 29.37 -41.44
C GLU A 233 -22.20 28.00 -41.70
N ALA A 234 -22.25 27.12 -40.70
CA ALA A 234 -22.78 25.76 -40.84
C ALA A 234 -24.32 25.67 -40.82
N LYS A 235 -25.03 26.68 -40.30
CA LYS A 235 -26.49 26.67 -40.09
C LYS A 235 -27.24 27.83 -40.76
N GLY A 236 -26.55 28.76 -41.41
CA GLY A 236 -27.15 29.91 -42.08
C GLY A 236 -28.13 29.49 -43.19
N THR A 237 -29.38 29.94 -43.09
CA THR A 237 -30.45 29.64 -44.06
C THR A 237 -30.52 30.65 -45.22
N GLY A 238 -29.41 31.33 -45.51
CA GLY A 238 -29.30 32.40 -46.50
C GLY A 238 -29.30 33.82 -45.91
N LEU A 239 -28.55 34.72 -46.55
CA LEU A 239 -28.37 36.12 -46.12
C LEU A 239 -29.40 37.09 -46.69
N LYS A 240 -30.14 36.68 -47.74
CA LYS A 240 -31.09 37.54 -48.45
C LYS A 240 -32.52 37.22 -48.00
N PRO A 241 -33.27 38.17 -47.41
CA PRO A 241 -34.69 38.00 -47.16
C PRO A 241 -35.47 37.72 -48.45
N PRO A 242 -36.64 37.05 -48.39
CA PRO A 242 -37.53 36.95 -49.54
C PRO A 242 -37.84 38.35 -50.11
N GLU A 243 -37.80 38.49 -51.43
CA GLU A 243 -38.04 39.78 -52.06
C GLU A 243 -39.49 40.27 -51.84
N PRO A 244 -39.71 41.57 -51.57
CA PRO A 244 -41.05 42.12 -51.47
C PRO A 244 -41.86 41.87 -52.74
N LEU A 245 -43.09 41.37 -52.60
CA LEU A 245 -43.97 41.12 -53.73
C LEU A 245 -44.40 42.44 -54.38
N GLY A 246 -43.99 42.63 -55.64
CA GLY A 246 -44.50 43.71 -56.49
C GLY A 246 -45.92 43.42 -56.99
N PHE A 247 -46.71 44.47 -57.24
CA PHE A 247 -48.00 44.34 -57.90
C PHE A 247 -47.81 44.05 -59.40
N GLU A 248 -48.08 42.81 -59.82
CA GLU A 248 -48.14 42.46 -61.24
C GLU A 248 -49.52 42.78 -61.83
N GLY A 249 -49.61 43.93 -62.51
CA GLY A 249 -50.84 44.32 -63.21
C GLY A 249 -51.12 43.44 -64.43
N PHE A 250 -52.25 42.72 -64.41
CA PHE A 250 -52.69 41.76 -65.44
C PHE A 250 -52.65 42.29 -66.89
N TYR A 251 -52.76 43.61 -67.07
CA TYR A 251 -52.78 44.30 -68.37
C TYR A 251 -51.46 44.98 -68.75
N HIS A 252 -50.35 44.76 -68.04
CA HIS A 252 -49.02 45.27 -68.37
C HIS A 252 -48.04 44.15 -68.74
N ARG A 253 -48.33 43.48 -69.86
CA ARG A 253 -47.36 42.67 -70.61
C ARG A 253 -47.39 42.98 -72.11
N ARG A 254 -46.87 44.16 -72.46
CA ARG A 254 -46.38 44.67 -73.77
C ARG A 254 -45.94 46.11 -73.47
N THR A 255 -44.73 46.55 -73.76
CA THR A 255 -44.00 46.43 -75.05
C THR A 255 -42.48 46.24 -74.87
N SER A 256 -41.80 45.91 -75.99
CA SER A 256 -40.36 45.57 -76.10
C SER A 256 -40.00 44.20 -75.47
N GLY A 257 -39.29 43.28 -76.12
CA GLY A 257 -38.71 43.24 -77.46
C GLY A 257 -37.94 41.91 -77.60
N ASP A 258 -37.73 41.41 -78.82
CA ASP A 258 -36.87 40.26 -79.15
C ASP A 258 -37.18 38.87 -78.56
N ILE A 259 -38.11 38.20 -79.25
CA ILE A 259 -37.87 36.94 -79.96
C ILE A 259 -36.67 36.08 -79.46
N ASN A 260 -36.95 35.02 -78.70
CA ASN A 260 -36.62 33.63 -79.11
C ASN A 260 -37.13 32.64 -78.06
N GLY A 261 -38.07 31.79 -78.45
CA GLY A 261 -38.64 30.78 -77.55
C GLY A 261 -37.75 29.54 -77.44
N ARG A 262 -37.52 29.06 -76.21
CA ARG A 262 -37.27 27.64 -75.97
C ARG A 262 -37.74 27.25 -74.56
N ALA A 263 -38.83 26.49 -74.49
CA ALA A 263 -39.17 25.76 -73.27
C ALA A 263 -38.23 24.56 -73.13
N LEU A 264 -37.71 24.33 -71.92
CA LEU A 264 -36.93 23.13 -71.59
C LEU A 264 -37.08 22.83 -70.09
N PHE A 265 -37.79 21.74 -69.80
CA PHE A 265 -37.74 21.07 -68.51
C PHE A 265 -36.52 20.14 -68.48
N ALA A 266 -35.58 20.43 -67.58
CA ALA A 266 -34.52 19.59 -67.02
C ALA A 266 -33.81 20.51 -66.00
N GLY A 267 -33.34 20.08 -64.83
CA GLY A 267 -32.90 18.77 -64.38
C GLY A 267 -31.71 19.05 -63.45
N GLU A 268 -31.43 18.18 -62.49
CA GLU A 268 -30.28 18.33 -61.57
C GLU A 268 -28.96 18.36 -62.37
N ASP A 269 -28.01 19.25 -62.05
CA ASP A 269 -26.87 18.91 -61.17
C ASP A 269 -25.83 20.06 -61.01
N ALA A 270 -24.93 19.86 -60.06
CA ALA A 270 -23.84 20.72 -59.57
C ALA A 270 -23.04 21.61 -60.56
N MET A 271 -22.66 22.83 -60.12
CA MET A 271 -21.32 23.37 -60.42
C MET A 271 -20.73 24.39 -59.41
N ARG A 272 -19.79 23.87 -58.62
CA ARG A 272 -18.58 24.48 -58.05
C ARG A 272 -18.09 25.84 -58.63
N ARG A 273 -18.03 26.88 -57.78
CA ARG A 273 -17.20 28.11 -57.85
C ARG A 273 -16.98 28.58 -56.39
N SER A 274 -15.81 28.88 -55.82
CA SER A 274 -14.55 29.49 -56.31
C SER A 274 -14.75 30.84 -56.98
N TYR A 275 -14.58 31.95 -56.26
CA TYR A 275 -13.31 32.71 -56.25
C TYR A 275 -13.30 33.87 -55.22
N SER A 276 -12.08 34.25 -54.82
CA SER A 276 -11.70 35.45 -54.08
C SER A 276 -12.18 36.77 -54.70
N CYS A 277 -12.51 37.76 -53.85
CA CYS A 277 -12.05 39.17 -53.85
C CYS A 277 -12.78 39.90 -52.70
N SER A 278 -12.12 40.41 -51.65
CA SER A 278 -11.23 41.58 -51.56
C SER A 278 -11.97 42.93 -51.55
N ASP A 279 -11.72 43.70 -50.48
CA ASP A 279 -11.92 45.15 -50.35
C ASP A 279 -13.34 45.74 -50.45
N ALA A 280 -13.66 46.90 -49.85
CA ALA A 280 -13.13 47.55 -48.66
C ALA A 280 -14.04 48.75 -48.28
N LEU A 281 -13.83 49.29 -47.06
CA LEU A 281 -14.07 50.69 -46.65
C LEU A 281 -15.51 51.25 -46.56
N HIS A 282 -15.78 51.75 -45.34
CA HIS A 282 -16.41 53.05 -45.05
C HIS A 282 -17.91 53.27 -45.32
N SER A 283 -18.63 54.12 -44.56
CA SER A 283 -18.43 54.76 -43.24
C SER A 283 -19.70 55.56 -42.89
N LEU A 284 -19.80 56.08 -41.65
CA LEU A 284 -20.75 57.13 -41.20
C LEU A 284 -22.24 56.67 -41.09
N ASN A 285 -23.09 57.22 -40.22
CA ASN A 285 -22.91 58.10 -39.07
C ASN A 285 -24.14 58.04 -38.13
N ASN A 286 -23.89 57.99 -36.81
CA ASN A 286 -24.44 58.82 -35.72
C ASN A 286 -25.95 59.05 -35.49
N PHE A 287 -26.21 59.49 -34.23
CA PHE A 287 -27.41 60.16 -33.67
C PHE A 287 -28.63 59.24 -33.37
N ASP A 288 -29.29 59.32 -32.19
CA ASP A 288 -28.94 60.03 -30.95
C ASP A 288 -29.73 59.54 -29.71
N HIS A 289 -29.25 59.93 -28.52
CA HIS A 289 -29.93 60.31 -27.26
C HIS A 289 -31.23 59.63 -26.73
N VAL A 290 -31.20 59.30 -25.41
CA VAL A 290 -32.03 59.83 -24.28
C VAL A 290 -31.88 58.83 -23.10
N GLU A 291 -31.12 59.06 -22.01
CA GLU A 291 -31.10 60.10 -20.95
C GLU A 291 -31.98 59.76 -19.70
N VAL A 292 -31.51 60.22 -18.52
CA VAL A 292 -32.14 60.22 -17.15
C VAL A 292 -32.03 58.89 -16.35
N SER A 293 -31.56 58.82 -15.08
CA SER A 293 -30.98 59.85 -14.17
C SER A 293 -30.00 59.34 -13.07
N GLN A 294 -29.15 60.26 -12.62
CA GLN A 294 -28.72 60.64 -11.23
C GLN A 294 -28.77 59.58 -10.09
N SER A 295 -27.62 59.21 -9.50
CA SER A 295 -26.98 59.78 -8.27
C SER A 295 -27.61 59.27 -6.93
N ALA A 296 -26.87 59.01 -5.84
CA ALA A 296 -25.66 59.69 -5.37
C ALA A 296 -24.78 58.89 -4.35
N LEU A 297 -23.47 59.19 -4.39
CA LEU A 297 -22.47 59.25 -3.29
C LEU A 297 -21.84 58.00 -2.63
N THR A 298 -20.50 58.00 -2.71
CA THR A 298 -19.42 57.29 -1.98
C THR A 298 -18.98 58.13 -0.75
N PRO A 299 -17.79 57.97 -0.11
CA PRO A 299 -16.75 56.90 -0.03
C PRO A 299 -16.54 56.42 1.45
N VAL A 300 -15.58 55.59 1.89
CA VAL A 300 -14.08 55.63 1.95
C VAL A 300 -13.64 54.26 2.52
N GLY A 301 -12.49 53.61 2.27
CA GLY A 301 -11.29 53.83 1.42
C GLY A 301 -10.53 52.49 1.30
N GLU A 302 -9.74 52.22 0.25
CA GLU A 302 -8.27 52.45 0.18
C GLU A 302 -7.44 51.58 1.16
N PHE A 303 -6.38 50.82 0.77
CA PHE A 303 -5.81 50.45 -0.53
C PHE A 303 -5.03 49.10 -0.41
N ALA A 304 -5.08 48.32 -1.49
CA ALA A 304 -4.09 47.39 -2.09
C ALA A 304 -2.77 46.94 -1.40
N GLU A 305 -2.45 45.65 -1.62
CA GLU A 305 -1.18 45.09 -2.20
C GLU A 305 0.17 45.23 -1.44
N THR A 306 1.20 44.37 -1.57
CA THR A 306 1.48 43.11 -2.30
C THR A 306 2.67 42.35 -1.66
N SER A 307 2.96 41.13 -2.13
CA SER A 307 4.30 40.51 -2.24
C SER A 307 5.04 39.90 -1.02
N ASP A 308 5.13 38.55 -1.05
CA ASP A 308 6.34 37.69 -0.92
C ASP A 308 7.30 37.74 0.30
N GLY A 309 7.91 36.58 0.60
CA GLY A 309 9.27 36.51 1.15
C GLY A 309 9.48 36.20 2.65
N GLY A 310 9.59 34.91 2.98
CA GLY A 310 10.77 34.32 3.64
C GLY A 310 11.28 34.74 5.04
N TYR A 311 11.61 33.69 5.81
CA TYR A 311 12.67 33.59 6.83
C TYR A 311 12.47 34.04 8.30
N SER A 312 12.96 33.14 9.16
CA SER A 312 12.92 33.10 10.62
C SER A 312 13.62 34.25 11.37
N THR A 313 13.15 34.52 12.59
CA THR A 313 13.97 35.08 13.67
C THR A 313 13.76 34.35 15.01
N LEU A 314 14.74 33.54 15.41
CA LEU A 314 15.19 33.45 16.81
C LEU A 314 16.01 34.74 17.10
N PRO A 315 16.25 35.19 18.36
CA PRO A 315 16.34 34.39 19.59
C PRO A 315 15.79 35.07 20.88
N CYS A 316 15.81 34.37 22.03
CA CYS A 316 16.75 34.65 23.14
C CYS A 316 16.48 33.77 24.38
N LEU A 317 17.54 33.54 25.15
CA LEU A 317 17.60 32.76 26.39
C LEU A 317 16.93 33.47 27.57
N GLN A 318 16.27 32.70 28.45
CA GLN A 318 16.27 32.98 29.89
C GLN A 318 15.99 31.71 30.71
N GLN A 319 17.02 31.19 31.37
CA GLN A 319 16.86 30.38 32.59
C GLN A 319 16.74 31.33 33.79
N PRO A 320 16.07 30.89 34.87
CA PRO A 320 16.85 30.60 36.06
C PRO A 320 16.58 29.20 36.64
N ALA A 321 17.53 28.72 37.44
CA ALA A 321 17.56 27.36 37.96
C ALA A 321 16.76 27.19 39.26
N ALA A 322 16.22 25.98 39.48
CA ALA A 322 16.05 25.39 40.80
C ALA A 322 16.17 23.86 40.71
N SER A 323 17.12 23.30 41.44
CA SER A 323 17.33 21.85 41.51
C SER A 323 16.43 21.20 42.55
N ALA A 324 15.58 20.26 42.13
CA ALA A 324 14.88 19.33 43.02
C ALA A 324 14.99 17.91 42.46
N SER A 325 15.50 16.99 43.27
CA SER A 325 15.80 15.60 42.89
C SER A 325 14.65 14.66 43.25
N LEU A 326 13.97 14.12 42.24
CA LEU A 326 13.01 13.01 42.33
C LEU A 326 13.16 12.11 41.09
N PRO A 327 12.65 10.85 41.09
CA PRO A 327 13.22 9.77 40.30
C PRO A 327 12.95 9.90 38.80
N ALA A 328 13.73 9.18 38.00
CA ALA A 328 13.45 8.99 36.59
C ALA A 328 12.13 8.22 36.42
N ASN A 329 11.02 8.93 36.17
CA ASN A 329 9.75 8.34 35.79
C ASN A 329 9.89 7.79 34.35
N GLU A 330 9.98 6.47 34.24
CA GLU A 330 10.08 5.75 32.96
C GLU A 330 8.81 5.91 32.08
N ASP A 331 7.71 6.42 32.66
CA ASP A 331 6.42 6.65 32.00
C ASP A 331 6.17 8.10 31.54
N THR A 332 7.22 8.79 31.06
CA THR A 332 7.09 10.15 30.49
C THR A 332 6.99 10.12 28.96
N TYR A 333 5.89 10.66 28.42
CA TYR A 333 5.52 10.58 27.00
C TYR A 333 5.35 11.96 26.36
N VAL A 334 5.58 12.07 25.05
CA VAL A 334 5.22 13.26 24.25
C VAL A 334 4.03 12.96 23.34
N VAL A 335 3.14 13.93 23.22
CA VAL A 335 1.94 13.87 22.38
C VAL A 335 2.33 14.07 20.90
N LEU A 336 2.16 13.04 20.09
CA LEU A 336 2.52 13.00 18.67
C LEU A 336 1.49 13.71 17.78
N TYR A 337 0.21 13.66 18.17
CA TYR A 337 -0.92 14.23 17.46
C TYR A 337 -1.86 14.93 18.46
N GLN A 338 -2.41 16.09 18.07
CA GLN A 338 -3.41 16.78 18.90
C GLN A 338 -4.68 15.94 19.01
N TYR A 339 -5.26 15.92 20.20
CA TYR A 339 -6.50 15.24 20.50
C TYR A 339 -7.38 16.12 21.39
N THR A 340 -8.68 16.13 21.13
CA THR A 340 -9.68 16.91 21.86
C THR A 340 -10.66 15.94 22.49
N ALA A 341 -10.85 16.05 23.80
CA ALA A 341 -11.82 15.26 24.57
C ALA A 341 -13.24 15.42 24.01
N GLN A 342 -13.96 14.31 23.97
CA GLN A 342 -15.35 14.14 23.53
C GLN A 342 -16.25 13.74 24.70
N GLU A 343 -15.72 12.97 25.66
CA GLU A 343 -16.37 12.54 26.91
C GLU A 343 -15.71 13.19 28.15
N ASP A 344 -16.41 13.19 29.29
CA ASP A 344 -16.03 13.94 30.51
C ASP A 344 -14.80 13.36 31.25
N ASP A 345 -14.39 12.13 30.93
CA ASP A 345 -13.21 11.43 31.47
C ASP A 345 -11.99 11.46 30.53
N GLU A 346 -12.12 12.05 29.34
CA GLU A 346 -11.05 12.23 28.36
C GLU A 346 -10.26 13.55 28.56
N LEU A 347 -9.00 13.60 28.11
CA LEU A 347 -8.13 14.78 28.27
C LEU A 347 -7.71 15.39 26.92
N SER A 348 -8.07 16.66 26.70
CA SER A 348 -7.61 17.42 25.52
C SER A 348 -6.11 17.75 25.62
N VAL A 349 -5.31 17.28 24.65
CA VAL A 349 -3.85 17.39 24.58
C VAL A 349 -3.36 17.93 23.23
N SER A 350 -2.33 18.77 23.24
CA SER A 350 -1.75 19.37 22.03
C SER A 350 -0.48 18.63 21.59
N ARG A 351 -0.24 18.55 20.27
CA ARG A 351 1.00 17.98 19.72
C ARG A 351 2.24 18.68 20.28
N GLY A 352 3.19 17.91 20.80
CA GLY A 352 4.42 18.38 21.45
C GLY A 352 4.30 18.59 22.96
N GLU A 353 3.12 18.45 23.56
CA GLU A 353 2.98 18.45 25.02
C GLU A 353 3.58 17.18 25.64
N VAL A 354 4.15 17.31 26.83
CA VAL A 354 4.67 16.19 27.62
C VAL A 354 3.62 15.82 28.66
N VAL A 355 3.31 14.53 28.75
CA VAL A 355 2.34 13.94 29.68
C VAL A 355 2.95 12.75 30.42
N GLN A 356 2.49 12.49 31.64
CA GLN A 356 2.88 11.30 32.39
C GLN A 356 1.81 10.23 32.24
N VAL A 357 2.17 9.02 31.81
CA VAL A 357 1.24 7.89 31.75
C VAL A 357 1.10 7.31 33.15
N LEU A 358 -0.15 7.17 33.61
CA LEU A 358 -0.50 6.60 34.92
C LEU A 358 -0.97 5.15 34.79
N ASP A 359 -1.74 4.85 33.75
CA ASP A 359 -2.22 3.49 33.44
C ASP A 359 -2.40 3.29 31.93
N ARG A 360 -2.25 2.04 31.47
CA ARG A 360 -2.30 1.64 30.06
C ARG A 360 -3.43 0.65 29.84
N GLY A 361 -4.61 1.14 29.46
CA GLY A 361 -5.78 0.31 29.20
C GLY A 361 -5.56 -0.68 28.05
N ASP A 362 -6.02 -1.92 28.24
CA ASP A 362 -6.02 -2.99 27.23
C ASP A 362 -6.95 -2.69 26.03
N ASP A 363 -7.82 -1.68 26.15
CA ASP A 363 -8.70 -1.14 25.11
C ASP A 363 -8.03 -0.12 24.19
N GLY A 364 -6.80 0.31 24.52
CA GLY A 364 -6.03 1.31 23.78
C GLY A 364 -6.14 2.73 24.32
N TRP A 365 -6.91 2.97 25.38
CA TRP A 365 -7.00 4.26 26.07
C TRP A 365 -6.06 4.28 27.28
N TRP A 366 -5.19 5.28 27.34
CA TRP A 366 -4.21 5.42 28.41
C TRP A 366 -4.62 6.59 29.29
N THR A 367 -4.60 6.36 30.61
CA THR A 367 -4.81 7.44 31.58
C THR A 367 -3.51 8.22 31.70
N VAL A 368 -3.53 9.51 31.37
CA VAL A 368 -2.37 10.39 31.52
C VAL A 368 -2.67 11.56 32.43
N GLU A 369 -1.62 12.08 33.07
CA GLU A 369 -1.64 13.31 33.85
C GLU A 369 -0.87 14.42 33.12
N ARG A 370 -1.47 15.60 33.06
CA ARG A 370 -0.84 16.84 32.61
C ARG A 370 -1.16 17.95 33.62
N ASN A 371 -0.15 18.46 34.31
CA ASN A 371 -0.25 19.56 35.27
C ASN A 371 -1.28 19.35 36.39
N GLY A 372 -1.40 18.12 36.94
CA GLY A 372 -2.37 17.80 37.99
C GLY A 372 -3.79 17.49 37.50
N ILE A 373 -4.01 17.47 36.18
CA ILE A 373 -5.28 17.06 35.56
C ILE A 373 -5.06 15.74 34.85
N SER A 374 -5.84 14.72 35.22
CA SER A 374 -5.77 13.38 34.64
C SER A 374 -7.01 13.07 33.80
N GLY A 375 -6.83 12.29 32.73
CA GLY A 375 -7.90 11.79 31.89
C GLY A 375 -7.39 10.85 30.79
N LEU A 376 -8.31 10.30 30.02
CA LEU A 376 -8.03 9.33 28.97
C LEU A 376 -7.58 10.00 27.66
N VAL A 377 -6.62 9.38 26.99
CA VAL A 377 -6.18 9.70 25.62
C VAL A 377 -5.84 8.43 24.85
N PRO A 378 -5.95 8.42 23.52
CA PRO A 378 -5.54 7.27 22.72
C PRO A 378 -4.04 7.02 22.88
N GLY A 379 -3.64 5.83 23.34
CA GLY A 379 -2.23 5.52 23.62
C GLY A 379 -1.32 5.60 22.39
N ASN A 380 -1.87 5.39 21.19
CA ASN A 380 -1.18 5.56 19.91
C ASN A 380 -0.94 7.02 19.50
N TYR A 381 -1.45 8.00 20.25
CA TYR A 381 -1.16 9.42 20.06
C TYR A 381 0.03 9.87 20.91
N LEU A 382 0.64 8.97 21.68
CA LEU A 382 1.77 9.21 22.57
C LEU A 382 3.03 8.49 22.06
N GLY A 383 4.20 9.07 22.29
CA GLY A 383 5.51 8.46 22.00
C GLY A 383 6.47 8.57 23.18
N ASP A 384 7.29 7.54 23.39
CA ASP A 384 8.32 7.53 24.44
C ASP A 384 9.24 8.74 24.29
N LEU A 385 9.35 9.60 25.31
CA LEU A 385 10.27 10.76 25.29
C LEU A 385 11.76 10.35 25.22
N GLN A 386 12.07 9.06 25.41
CA GLN A 386 13.43 8.51 25.32
C GLN A 386 13.76 7.88 23.95
N GLN A 387 12.81 7.81 23.01
CA GLN A 387 13.01 7.21 21.68
C GLN A 387 12.79 8.18 20.50
N ILE A 388 12.68 9.48 20.79
CA ILE A 388 12.46 10.59 19.83
C ILE A 388 13.61 11.60 19.97
#